data_AF-A0AAX3EI37-F1
#
_entry.id   AF-A0AAX3EI37-F1
#
_cell.length_a   1.000
_cell.length_b   1.000
_cell.length_c   1.000
_cell.angle_alpha   90.00
_cell.angle_beta   90.00
_cell.angle_gamma   90.00
#
_symmetry.space_group_name_H-M   'P 1'
#
loop_
_entity.id
_entity.type
_entity.pdbx_description
1 polymer ?
#
loop_
_entity_poly.entity_id
_entity_poly.type
_entity_poly.pdbx_seq_one_letter_code
_entity_poly.pdbx_strand_id
1 'polypeptide(L)'
;MARQRHSWLALILLLCAAGAVSSCQPVTAPESGTSEPAAEIVVNINQSRDQYGKQAILIQLTNTSGSPVTVSGVDLRSGLFQQDITWRPENGPLELPPNQPKSLPVNLTEPRCGSQGGDAPAATIQYARTNNEQQQINAEGQDPFGVLQRNSDELCLAKEAAAVASIALAPELDVAPDGRTAVVRLIITPTRTATPNQTLVIESIGGTTLLAEQPSDPWPRDVAIAAAADARVLSLRVRPARCDPHAVAEDKVGTLVPLNVAIGNRQGALKVPAPADLRGRIHDFVTAACSAG
;
A
#
# COMPACT_ATOMS: atom_id res chain seq x y z
N MET A 1 -46.89 -21.72 -45.81
CA MET A 1 -47.87 -20.90 -46.56
C MET A 1 -47.30 -19.50 -46.64
N ALA A 2 -46.64 -19.17 -47.75
CA ALA A 2 -47.19 -18.43 -48.90
C ALA A 2 -47.02 -16.91 -48.68
N ARG A 3 -46.05 -16.30 -49.37
CA ARG A 3 -46.25 -15.37 -50.52
C ARG A 3 -46.64 -13.96 -50.02
N GLN A 4 -46.22 -12.83 -50.57
CA GLN A 4 -45.81 -12.52 -51.93
C GLN A 4 -45.18 -11.11 -51.96
N ARG A 5 -44.18 -10.95 -52.82
CA ARG A 5 -43.59 -9.68 -53.29
C ARG A 5 -44.63 -8.91 -54.11
N HIS A 6 -44.69 -7.58 -54.06
CA HIS A 6 -45.14 -6.75 -55.20
C HIS A 6 -44.28 -5.49 -55.35
N SER A 7 -43.45 -5.51 -56.39
CA SER A 7 -42.84 -4.35 -57.03
C SER A 7 -43.90 -3.59 -57.83
N TRP A 8 -43.89 -2.26 -57.78
CA TRP A 8 -44.55 -1.40 -58.77
C TRP A 8 -43.54 -0.38 -59.31
N LEU A 9 -43.37 -0.42 -60.64
CA LEU A 9 -42.66 0.53 -61.49
C LEU A 9 -43.67 1.52 -62.07
N ALA A 10 -43.25 2.79 -62.25
CA ALA A 10 -43.39 3.64 -63.45
C ALA A 10 -43.43 5.13 -63.03
N LEU A 11 -42.44 5.98 -63.32
CA LEU A 11 -42.06 6.64 -64.60
C LEU A 11 -42.88 7.94 -64.87
N ILE A 12 -42.16 9.07 -65.00
CA ILE A 12 -42.23 10.11 -66.07
C ILE A 12 -42.09 11.58 -65.61
N LEU A 13 -40.99 12.19 -66.10
CA LEU A 13 -40.68 13.57 -66.55
C LEU A 13 -41.11 14.83 -65.77
N LEU A 14 -40.17 15.77 -65.56
CA LEU A 14 -39.97 16.93 -66.46
C LEU A 14 -38.71 17.77 -66.12
N LEU A 15 -38.17 18.40 -67.17
CA LEU A 15 -37.03 19.33 -67.31
C LEU A 15 -37.05 20.55 -66.37
N CYS A 16 -35.86 21.03 -65.99
CA CYS A 16 -35.45 22.43 -66.23
C CYS A 16 -33.92 22.61 -66.06
N ALA A 17 -33.28 23.10 -67.11
CA ALA A 17 -31.88 23.49 -67.14
C ALA A 17 -31.72 24.94 -66.67
N ALA A 18 -30.74 25.22 -65.80
CA ALA A 18 -30.18 26.54 -65.60
C ALA A 18 -28.69 26.38 -65.23
N GLY A 19 -27.83 26.97 -66.06
CA GLY A 19 -26.39 26.94 -65.87
C GLY A 19 -25.94 27.81 -64.71
N ALA A 20 -24.93 27.33 -63.98
CA ALA A 20 -24.07 28.15 -63.16
C ALA A 20 -22.63 27.63 -63.32
N VAL A 21 -21.78 28.46 -63.91
CA VAL A 21 -20.33 28.32 -63.84
C VAL A 21 -19.93 28.55 -62.38
N SER A 22 -19.43 27.51 -61.71
CA SER A 22 -18.86 27.64 -60.37
C SER A 22 -17.54 26.90 -60.30
N SER A 23 -16.52 27.66 -59.95
CA SER A 23 -15.10 27.34 -59.85
C SER A 23 -14.81 26.07 -59.03
N CYS A 24 -13.91 25.22 -59.55
CA CYS A 24 -13.18 24.25 -58.73
C CYS A 24 -12.31 25.00 -57.71
N GLN A 25 -12.79 25.11 -56.48
CA GLN A 25 -11.90 25.31 -55.34
C GLN A 25 -11.40 23.94 -54.89
N PRO A 26 -10.08 23.75 -54.65
CA PRO A 26 -9.63 22.60 -53.91
C PRO A 26 -10.23 22.68 -52.50
N VAL A 27 -11.12 21.74 -52.18
CA VAL A 27 -11.56 21.52 -50.80
C VAL A 27 -10.36 20.98 -50.06
N THR A 28 -9.65 21.86 -49.35
CA THR A 28 -8.73 21.48 -48.29
C THR A 28 -9.56 20.70 -47.28
N ALA A 29 -9.37 19.38 -47.23
CA ALA A 29 -9.95 18.55 -46.18
C ALA A 29 -9.53 19.16 -44.83
N PRO A 30 -10.45 19.36 -43.88
CA PRO A 30 -10.02 19.69 -42.53
C PRO A 30 -9.14 18.53 -42.06
N GLU A 31 -7.87 18.84 -41.78
CA GLU A 31 -7.02 17.98 -40.96
C GLU A 31 -7.84 17.68 -39.72
N SER A 32 -8.37 16.45 -39.66
CA SER A 32 -8.92 15.90 -38.45
C SER A 32 -7.74 15.64 -37.54
N GLY A 33 -7.23 16.73 -36.95
CA GLY A 33 -6.46 16.69 -35.72
C GLY A 33 -7.38 16.07 -34.68
N THR A 34 -7.45 14.75 -34.69
CA THR A 34 -8.03 13.98 -33.61
C THR A 34 -7.08 14.21 -32.47
N SER A 35 -7.31 15.28 -31.71
CA SER A 35 -6.69 15.44 -30.40
C SER A 35 -7.16 14.22 -29.62
N GLU A 36 -6.29 13.22 -29.57
CA GLU A 36 -6.51 12.04 -28.76
C GLU A 36 -6.80 12.56 -27.35
N PRO A 37 -7.94 12.20 -26.73
CA PRO A 37 -8.34 12.75 -25.45
C PRO A 37 -7.18 12.62 -24.46
N ALA A 38 -6.99 13.60 -23.57
CA ALA A 38 -5.95 13.57 -22.54
C ALA A 38 -5.94 12.19 -21.87
N ALA A 39 -4.77 11.61 -21.63
CA ALA A 39 -4.71 10.28 -21.02
C ALA A 39 -5.37 10.34 -19.64
N GLU A 40 -6.56 9.77 -19.51
CA GLU A 40 -7.24 9.71 -18.23
C GLU A 40 -6.67 8.53 -17.45
N ILE A 41 -5.64 8.82 -16.65
CA ILE A 41 -5.04 7.87 -15.72
C ILE A 41 -5.75 8.03 -14.38
N VAL A 42 -6.50 7.01 -14.00
CA VAL A 42 -7.14 6.94 -12.67
C VAL A 42 -6.11 6.48 -11.64
N VAL A 43 -6.10 7.15 -10.49
CA VAL A 43 -5.18 6.87 -9.39
C VAL A 43 -5.95 6.39 -8.17
N ASN A 44 -5.63 5.17 -7.72
CA ASN A 44 -6.13 4.62 -6.47
C ASN A 44 -4.98 4.37 -5.50
N ILE A 45 -5.21 4.60 -4.21
CA ILE A 45 -4.29 4.27 -3.14
C ILE A 45 -4.75 2.97 -2.51
N ASN A 46 -3.82 2.04 -2.37
CA ASN A 46 -4.07 0.74 -1.79
C ASN A 46 -2.88 0.30 -0.93
N GLN A 47 -3.02 -0.80 -0.21
CA GLN A 47 -1.93 -1.42 0.52
C GLN A 47 -2.22 -2.91 0.66
N SER A 48 -1.35 -3.74 0.09
CA SER A 48 -1.44 -5.19 0.26
C SER A 48 -0.73 -5.64 1.54
N ARG A 49 -0.88 -6.91 1.91
CA ARG A 49 -0.16 -7.53 3.03
C ARG A 49 1.36 -7.48 2.85
N ASP A 50 1.87 -7.35 1.61
CA ASP A 50 3.30 -7.21 1.35
C ASP A 50 3.86 -5.86 1.81
N GLN A 51 3.02 -4.85 2.00
CA GLN A 51 3.42 -3.50 2.41
C GLN A 51 3.27 -3.27 3.92
N TYR A 52 2.54 -4.13 4.62
CA TYR A 52 2.31 -3.99 6.06
C TYR A 52 3.65 -4.09 6.81
N GLY A 53 3.87 -3.15 7.75
CA GLY A 53 5.11 -3.07 8.53
C GLY A 53 6.33 -2.57 7.75
N LYS A 54 6.20 -2.19 6.47
CA LYS A 54 7.31 -1.67 5.64
C LYS A 54 7.24 -0.16 5.41
N GLN A 55 6.32 0.53 6.08
CA GLN A 55 6.07 1.96 5.87
C GLN A 55 5.87 2.29 4.38
N ALA A 56 5.09 1.45 3.69
CA ALA A 56 4.92 1.53 2.25
C ALA A 56 3.45 1.39 1.87
N ILE A 57 3.08 1.90 0.69
CA ILE A 57 1.74 1.76 0.10
C ILE A 57 1.87 1.35 -1.37
N LEU A 58 0.73 1.13 -2.02
CA LEU A 58 0.62 0.94 -3.46
C LEU A 58 -0.10 2.13 -4.07
N ILE A 59 0.53 2.78 -5.05
CA ILE A 59 -0.17 3.66 -5.99
C ILE A 59 -0.63 2.79 -7.16
N GLN A 60 -1.93 2.65 -7.35
CA GLN A 60 -2.50 1.88 -8.46
C GLN A 60 -2.92 2.83 -9.58
N LEU A 61 -2.25 2.71 -10.72
CA LEU A 61 -2.57 3.47 -11.92
C LEU A 61 -3.42 2.63 -12.86
N THR A 62 -4.47 3.21 -13.42
CA THR A 62 -5.27 2.60 -14.50
C THR A 62 -5.38 3.57 -15.66
N ASN A 63 -4.83 3.20 -16.81
CA ASN A 63 -5.02 3.95 -18.04
C ASN A 63 -6.39 3.62 -18.62
N THR A 64 -7.29 4.61 -18.65
CA THR A 64 -8.65 4.44 -19.20
C THR A 64 -8.76 4.84 -20.67
N SER A 65 -7.66 5.29 -21.29
CA SER A 65 -7.61 5.53 -22.72
C SER A 65 -7.53 4.24 -23.53
N GLY A 66 -7.73 4.33 -24.85
CA GLY A 66 -7.72 3.18 -25.76
C GLY A 66 -6.32 2.70 -26.18
N SER A 67 -5.26 3.42 -25.83
CA SER A 67 -3.87 3.16 -26.27
C SER A 67 -2.92 3.03 -25.08
N PRO A 68 -1.86 2.21 -25.14
CA PRO A 68 -0.85 2.16 -24.09
C PRO A 68 -0.17 3.52 -23.85
N VAL A 69 0.18 3.79 -22.59
CA VAL A 69 1.01 4.94 -22.19
C VAL A 69 2.21 4.43 -21.41
N THR A 70 3.32 5.16 -21.43
CA THR A 70 4.49 4.86 -20.60
C THR A 70 4.57 5.87 -19.45
N VAL A 71 4.72 5.40 -18.22
CA VAL A 71 4.81 6.23 -17.01
C VAL A 71 6.25 6.23 -16.53
N SER A 72 6.84 7.43 -16.40
CA SER A 72 8.23 7.61 -15.96
C SER A 72 8.35 8.13 -14.52
N GLY A 73 7.25 8.54 -13.91
CA GLY A 73 7.22 8.90 -12.50
C GLY A 73 5.83 9.29 -12.01
N VAL A 74 5.65 9.19 -10.69
CA VAL A 74 4.46 9.64 -9.99
C VAL A 74 4.89 10.36 -8.71
N ASP A 75 4.28 11.50 -8.41
CA ASP A 75 4.41 12.22 -7.15
C ASP A 75 3.03 12.35 -6.52
N LEU A 76 2.81 11.69 -5.40
CA LEU A 76 1.55 11.70 -4.66
C LEU A 76 1.65 12.66 -3.48
N ARG A 77 0.88 13.75 -3.52
CA ARG A 77 0.76 14.75 -2.47
C ARG A 77 -0.40 14.43 -1.55
N SER A 78 -0.17 14.49 -0.25
CA SER A 78 -1.20 14.39 0.79
C SER A 78 -0.87 15.30 1.97
N GLY A 79 -1.89 15.93 2.56
CA GLY A 79 -1.74 16.75 3.76
C GLY A 79 -1.29 15.97 5.01
N LEU A 80 -1.29 14.64 4.95
CA LEU A 80 -0.89 13.75 6.05
C LEU A 80 0.62 13.52 6.16
N PHE A 81 1.38 13.91 5.14
CA PHE A 81 2.81 13.63 5.01
C PHE A 81 3.60 14.92 4.73
N GLN A 82 4.84 15.00 5.21
CA GLN A 82 5.64 16.22 5.13
C GLN A 82 6.04 16.54 3.69
N GLN A 83 6.33 15.51 2.91
CA GLN A 83 6.79 15.57 1.52
C GLN A 83 5.95 14.66 0.63
N ASP A 84 6.01 14.90 -0.67
CA ASP A 84 5.36 14.05 -1.66
C ASP A 84 5.90 12.61 -1.59
N ILE A 85 5.00 11.64 -1.78
CA ILE A 85 5.33 10.22 -1.87
C ILE A 85 5.64 9.93 -3.33
N THR A 86 6.92 9.69 -3.61
CA THR A 86 7.44 9.64 -4.96
C THR A 86 7.71 8.20 -5.42
N TRP A 87 7.21 7.86 -6.61
CA TRP A 87 7.60 6.66 -7.36
C TRP A 87 8.48 7.05 -8.55
N ARG A 88 9.61 6.37 -8.71
CA ARG A 88 10.44 6.40 -9.92
C ARG A 88 10.81 4.97 -10.30
N PRO A 89 10.76 4.59 -11.58
CA PRO A 89 11.09 3.23 -11.97
C PRO A 89 12.61 3.01 -11.95
N GLU A 90 13.04 1.84 -11.45
CA GLU A 90 14.44 1.44 -11.48
C GLU A 90 14.88 0.91 -12.86
N ASN A 91 13.96 0.27 -13.59
CA ASN A 91 14.24 -0.46 -14.83
C ASN A 91 13.54 0.17 -16.06
N GLY A 92 13.63 1.50 -16.18
CA GLY A 92 13.01 2.26 -17.28
C GLY A 92 11.50 2.49 -17.12
N PRO A 93 10.88 3.31 -17.99
CA PRO A 93 9.46 3.65 -17.88
C PRO A 93 8.54 2.43 -17.82
N LEU A 94 7.48 2.52 -17.02
CA LEU A 94 6.48 1.48 -16.92
C LEU A 94 5.46 1.62 -18.05
N GLU A 95 5.28 0.57 -18.85
CA GLU A 95 4.13 0.50 -19.74
C GLU A 95 2.84 0.26 -18.94
N LEU A 96 1.84 1.11 -19.19
CA LEU A 96 0.51 1.06 -18.62
C LEU A 96 -0.52 0.80 -19.74
N PRO A 97 -0.89 -0.48 -19.98
CA PRO A 97 -1.85 -0.84 -21.02
C PRO A 97 -3.26 -0.32 -20.69
N PRO A 98 -4.14 -0.18 -21.71
CA PRO A 98 -5.55 0.15 -21.52
C PRO A 98 -6.24 -0.80 -20.54
N ASN A 99 -6.93 -0.23 -19.56
CA ASN A 99 -7.79 -0.91 -18.59
C ASN A 99 -7.11 -2.03 -17.78
N GLN A 100 -5.78 -1.99 -17.67
CA GLN A 100 -5.00 -2.95 -16.88
C GLN A 100 -4.26 -2.23 -15.76
N PRO A 101 -4.79 -2.25 -14.52
CA PRO A 101 -4.16 -1.58 -13.40
C PRO A 101 -2.74 -2.08 -13.14
N LYS A 102 -1.82 -1.15 -12.86
CA LYS A 102 -0.47 -1.47 -12.37
C LYS A 102 -0.29 -0.91 -10.97
N SER A 103 0.26 -1.73 -10.07
CA SER A 103 0.50 -1.35 -8.67
C SER A 103 1.95 -0.95 -8.48
N LEU A 104 2.18 0.25 -7.96
CA LEU A 104 3.49 0.85 -7.77
C LEU A 104 3.78 0.91 -6.27
N PRO A 105 4.65 0.02 -5.74
CA PRO A 105 5.05 0.12 -4.35
C PRO A 105 5.89 1.39 -4.16
N VAL A 106 5.55 2.15 -3.11
CA VAL A 106 6.25 3.37 -2.71
C VAL A 106 6.42 3.41 -1.20
N ASN A 107 7.56 3.91 -0.75
CA ASN A 107 7.79 4.18 0.66
C ASN A 107 7.11 5.49 1.06
N LEU A 108 6.49 5.49 2.23
CA LEU A 108 5.92 6.68 2.83
C LEU A 108 7.02 7.58 3.35
N THR A 109 6.77 8.88 3.30
CA THR A 109 7.64 9.90 3.90
C THR A 109 7.24 10.14 5.36
N GLU A 110 7.96 11.05 6.02
CA GLU A 110 7.66 11.42 7.41
C GLU A 110 6.22 11.96 7.53
N PRO A 111 5.42 11.48 8.51
CA PRO A 111 4.06 11.96 8.70
C PRO A 111 4.02 13.38 9.28
N ARG A 112 2.91 14.08 9.06
CA ARG A 112 2.55 15.31 9.78
C ARG A 112 1.67 14.96 10.97
N CYS A 113 2.28 14.69 12.11
CA CYS A 113 1.53 14.32 13.31
C CYS A 113 0.70 15.47 13.85
N GLY A 114 -0.58 15.20 14.11
CA GLY A 114 -1.58 16.18 14.53
C GLY A 114 -2.37 16.81 13.38
N SER A 115 -2.00 16.55 12.13
CA SER A 115 -2.83 16.89 10.98
C SER A 115 -4.04 15.96 10.90
N GLN A 116 -5.21 16.54 10.61
CA GLN A 116 -6.40 15.77 10.27
C GLN A 116 -6.49 15.70 8.73
N GLY A 117 -6.78 14.52 8.18
CA GLY A 117 -7.05 14.37 6.75
C GLY A 117 -8.26 15.23 6.36
N GLY A 118 -8.12 16.06 5.32
CA GLY A 118 -9.18 16.96 4.87
C GLY A 118 -9.29 17.01 3.35
N ASP A 119 -8.17 17.06 2.65
CA ASP A 119 -8.13 17.07 1.19
C ASP A 119 -7.89 15.67 0.62
N ALA A 120 -8.52 15.38 -0.52
CA ALA A 120 -8.19 14.22 -1.32
C ALA A 120 -6.70 14.28 -1.74
N PRO A 121 -5.98 13.15 -1.73
CA PRO A 121 -4.60 13.14 -2.21
C PRO A 121 -4.57 13.50 -3.69
N ALA A 122 -3.52 14.18 -4.14
CA ALA A 122 -3.37 14.62 -5.52
C ALA A 122 -2.10 14.00 -6.12
N ALA A 123 -2.21 13.40 -7.29
CA ALA A 123 -1.09 12.78 -7.99
C ALA A 123 -0.67 13.61 -9.20
N THR A 124 0.63 13.84 -9.32
CA THR A 124 1.28 14.32 -10.54
C THR A 124 1.92 13.12 -11.23
N ILE A 125 1.55 12.86 -12.48
CA ILE A 125 2.05 11.70 -13.23
C ILE A 125 2.84 12.20 -14.43
N GLN A 126 4.10 11.79 -14.55
CA GLN A 126 4.89 11.96 -15.75
C GLN A 126 4.69 10.76 -16.68
N TYR A 127 4.21 11.01 -17.90
CA TYR A 127 3.90 9.97 -18.87
C TYR A 127 4.27 10.37 -20.29
N ALA A 128 4.38 9.40 -21.20
CA ALA A 128 4.51 9.64 -22.63
C ALA A 128 3.58 8.71 -23.42
N ARG A 129 3.18 9.17 -24.60
CA ARG A 129 2.50 8.35 -25.61
C ARG A 129 3.50 7.90 -26.67
N THR A 130 3.01 7.28 -27.74
CA THR A 130 3.77 6.64 -28.83
C THR A 130 4.81 7.55 -29.51
N ASN A 131 4.70 8.88 -29.36
CA ASN A 131 5.68 9.85 -29.87
C ASN A 131 6.86 10.11 -28.90
N ASN A 132 6.90 9.45 -27.74
CA ASN A 132 7.89 9.62 -26.68
C ASN A 132 8.04 11.06 -26.15
N GLU A 133 7.10 11.94 -26.44
CA GLU A 133 7.07 13.28 -25.83
C GLU A 133 6.59 13.14 -24.39
N GLN A 134 7.42 13.61 -23.46
CA GLN A 134 7.08 13.58 -22.05
C GLN A 134 6.04 14.64 -21.73
N GLN A 135 4.95 14.19 -21.13
CA GLN A 135 3.82 14.99 -20.68
C GLN A 135 3.60 14.79 -19.19
N GLN A 136 2.79 15.69 -18.62
CA GLN A 136 2.38 15.63 -17.22
C GLN A 136 0.87 15.73 -17.14
N ILE A 137 0.27 14.93 -16.26
CA ILE A 137 -1.13 15.05 -15.88
C ILE A 137 -1.26 15.12 -14.36
N ASN A 138 -2.20 15.94 -13.89
CA ASN A 138 -2.62 15.96 -12.50
C ASN A 138 -3.91 15.17 -12.38
N ALA A 139 -3.97 14.24 -11.44
CA ALA A 139 -5.12 13.42 -11.15
C ALA A 139 -5.46 13.49 -9.66
N GLU A 140 -6.75 13.46 -9.34
CA GLU A 140 -7.18 13.22 -7.97
C GLU A 140 -6.93 11.74 -7.63
N GLY A 141 -6.32 11.49 -6.47
CA GLY A 141 -6.11 10.16 -5.93
C GLY A 141 -7.28 9.72 -5.06
N GLN A 142 -7.72 8.48 -5.22
CA GLN A 142 -8.79 7.90 -4.42
C GLN A 142 -8.21 6.98 -3.36
N ASP A 143 -8.58 7.19 -2.09
CA ASP A 143 -8.17 6.31 -0.97
C ASP A 143 -9.40 5.69 -0.29
N PRO A 144 -10.12 4.78 -0.98
CA PRO A 144 -11.40 4.25 -0.50
C PRO A 144 -11.28 3.43 0.79
N PHE A 145 -10.07 3.02 1.16
CA PHE A 145 -9.81 2.21 2.36
C PHE A 145 -9.10 2.99 3.48
N GLY A 146 -8.93 4.31 3.33
CA GLY A 146 -8.28 5.16 4.34
C GLY A 146 -6.82 4.76 4.63
N VAL A 147 -6.11 4.23 3.64
CA VAL A 147 -4.74 3.75 3.74
C VAL A 147 -3.80 4.86 4.20
N LEU A 148 -3.90 6.07 3.64
CA LEU A 148 -3.00 7.17 3.98
C LEU A 148 -3.20 7.61 5.43
N GLN A 149 -4.45 7.76 5.85
CA GLN A 149 -4.78 8.14 7.23
C GLN A 149 -4.27 7.08 8.21
N ARG A 150 -4.61 5.81 7.98
CA ARG A 150 -4.16 4.70 8.83
C ARG A 150 -2.64 4.64 8.95
N ASN A 151 -1.91 4.76 7.85
CA ASN A 151 -0.45 4.71 7.90
C ASN A 151 0.14 5.96 8.57
N SER A 152 -0.44 7.15 8.37
CA SER A 152 -0.01 8.36 9.06
C SER A 152 -0.18 8.22 10.58
N ASP A 153 -1.33 7.68 11.03
CA ASP A 153 -1.60 7.41 12.45
C ASP A 153 -0.62 6.39 13.05
N GLU A 154 -0.36 5.28 12.33
CA GLU A 154 0.62 4.27 12.74
C GLU A 154 2.05 4.85 12.85
N LEU A 155 2.47 5.66 11.88
CA LEU A 155 3.79 6.29 11.88
C LEU A 155 3.92 7.33 13.00
N CYS A 156 2.87 8.10 13.27
CA CYS A 156 2.88 9.06 14.37
C CYS A 156 2.92 8.39 15.74
N LEU A 157 2.16 7.29 15.92
CA LEU A 157 2.27 6.48 17.13
C LEU A 157 3.68 5.92 17.30
N ALA A 158 4.27 5.36 16.24
CA ALA A 158 5.62 4.82 16.27
C ALA A 158 6.66 5.90 16.62
N LYS A 159 6.51 7.12 16.08
CA LYS A 159 7.38 8.25 16.39
C LYS A 159 7.28 8.67 17.87
N GLU A 160 6.06 8.80 18.39
CA GLU A 160 5.83 9.13 19.80
C GLU A 160 6.38 8.05 20.72
N ALA A 161 6.17 6.77 20.40
CA ALA A 161 6.71 5.65 21.17
C ALA A 161 8.25 5.60 21.13
N ALA A 162 8.86 5.82 19.96
CA ALA A 162 10.31 5.84 19.78
C ALA A 162 10.99 6.98 20.55
N ALA A 163 10.27 8.08 20.80
CA ALA A 163 10.76 9.14 21.66
C ALA A 163 10.97 8.65 23.11
N VAL A 164 10.17 7.69 23.58
CA VAL A 164 10.24 7.13 24.94
C VAL A 164 11.18 5.93 25.03
N ALA A 165 11.12 4.99 24.08
CA ALA A 165 11.95 3.79 24.08
C ALA A 165 12.13 3.20 22.68
N SER A 166 13.30 2.62 22.43
CA SER A 166 13.47 1.67 21.35
C SER A 166 12.89 0.31 21.75
N ILE A 167 12.12 -0.30 20.86
CA ILE A 167 11.50 -1.61 21.06
C ILE A 167 11.87 -2.49 19.87
N ALA A 168 12.52 -3.61 20.13
CA ALA A 168 12.99 -4.52 19.10
C ALA A 168 12.86 -5.98 19.54
N LEU A 169 12.81 -6.89 18.57
CA LEU A 169 12.91 -8.32 18.82
C LEU A 169 14.38 -8.75 18.73
N ALA A 170 14.83 -9.56 19.70
CA ALA A 170 16.15 -10.18 19.63
C ALA A 170 16.25 -11.13 18.43
N PRO A 171 17.42 -11.29 17.79
CA PRO A 171 17.57 -12.17 16.63
C PRO A 171 17.50 -13.67 16.99
N GLU A 172 17.71 -14.03 18.25
CA GLU A 172 17.67 -15.40 18.74
C GLU A 172 16.24 -15.92 18.97
N LEU A 173 16.06 -17.23 18.82
CA LEU A 173 14.85 -17.95 19.16
C LEU A 173 15.23 -19.17 20.00
N ASP A 174 14.75 -19.22 21.24
CA ASP A 174 15.04 -20.34 22.15
C ASP A 174 13.93 -21.39 22.05
N VAL A 175 14.13 -22.39 21.19
CA VAL A 175 13.17 -23.51 21.03
C VAL A 175 13.28 -24.47 22.22
N ALA A 176 12.15 -24.81 22.81
CA ALA A 176 12.10 -25.75 23.93
C ALA A 176 12.54 -27.16 23.49
N PRO A 177 13.05 -28.01 24.41
CA PRO A 177 13.51 -29.36 24.07
C PRO A 177 12.44 -30.25 23.42
N ASP A 178 11.16 -30.00 23.70
CA ASP A 178 10.02 -30.72 23.11
C ASP A 178 9.68 -30.26 21.69
N GLY A 179 10.30 -29.19 21.20
CA GLY A 179 10.07 -28.60 19.88
C GLY A 179 8.69 -27.95 19.71
N ARG A 180 7.86 -27.87 20.77
CA ARG A 180 6.46 -27.41 20.67
C ARG A 180 6.28 -25.94 21.01
N THR A 181 7.21 -25.40 21.80
CA THR A 181 7.22 -23.99 22.19
C THR A 181 8.58 -23.38 21.92
N ALA A 182 8.62 -22.05 21.84
CA ALA A 182 9.85 -21.29 21.77
C ALA A 182 9.73 -20.01 22.59
N VAL A 183 10.85 -19.31 22.82
CA VAL A 183 10.86 -17.99 23.44
C VAL A 183 11.36 -16.95 22.44
N VAL A 184 10.50 -15.97 22.15
CA VAL A 184 10.85 -14.73 21.45
C VAL A 184 11.14 -13.67 22.51
N ARG A 185 12.23 -12.91 22.37
CA ARG A 185 12.60 -11.88 23.35
C ARG A 185 12.32 -10.48 22.81
N LEU A 186 11.50 -9.72 23.52
CA LEU A 186 11.25 -8.30 23.24
C LEU A 186 12.20 -7.45 24.09
N ILE A 187 13.12 -6.76 23.44
CA ILE A 187 14.09 -5.85 24.06
C ILE A 187 13.48 -4.44 24.08
N ILE A 188 13.43 -3.85 25.26
CA ILE A 188 12.94 -2.50 25.48
C ILE A 188 14.08 -1.67 26.06
N THR A 189 14.49 -0.63 25.35
CA THR A 189 15.57 0.27 25.74
C THR A 189 15.02 1.69 25.86
N PRO A 190 14.71 2.16 27.09
CA PRO A 190 14.24 3.51 27.32
C PRO A 190 15.24 4.57 26.86
N THR A 191 14.72 5.65 26.28
CA THR A 191 15.50 6.79 25.85
C THR A 191 15.82 7.67 27.07
N ARG A 192 17.08 8.12 27.19
CA ARG A 192 17.52 8.99 28.29
C ARG A 192 17.17 10.47 28.12
N THR A 193 16.77 10.86 26.93
CA THR A 193 16.42 12.26 26.56
C THR A 193 14.92 12.51 26.50
N ALA A 194 14.08 11.52 26.83
CA ALA A 194 12.64 11.71 26.86
C ALA A 194 12.24 12.71 27.97
N THR A 195 11.16 13.44 27.72
CA THR A 195 10.68 14.44 28.69
C THR A 195 10.27 13.76 30.00
N PRO A 196 10.51 14.37 31.17
CA PRO A 196 10.38 13.70 32.47
C PRO A 196 9.01 13.14 32.88
N ASN A 197 7.97 13.19 32.04
CA ASN A 197 6.62 12.71 32.37
C ASN A 197 5.96 11.88 31.25
N GLN A 198 6.68 11.54 30.18
CA GLN A 198 6.11 10.73 29.10
C GLN A 198 6.29 9.24 29.40
N THR A 199 5.17 8.56 29.63
CA THR A 199 5.14 7.11 29.87
C THR A 199 4.51 6.41 28.67
N LEU A 200 5.18 5.39 28.16
CA LEU A 200 4.64 4.45 27.19
C LEU A 200 4.15 3.21 27.93
N VAL A 201 2.91 2.80 27.72
CA VAL A 201 2.37 1.56 28.30
C VAL A 201 2.15 0.57 27.16
N ILE A 202 2.72 -0.63 27.26
CA ILE A 202 2.31 -1.77 26.43
C ILE A 202 1.14 -2.44 27.14
N GLU A 203 -0.08 -2.14 26.72
CA GLU A 203 -1.31 -2.67 27.31
C GLU A 203 -1.40 -4.19 27.06
N SER A 204 -1.09 -4.61 25.83
CA SER A 204 -1.05 -6.03 25.49
C SER A 204 -0.13 -6.33 24.29
N ILE A 205 0.29 -7.59 24.22
CA ILE A 205 1.06 -8.16 23.12
C ILE A 205 0.12 -9.10 22.36
N GLY A 206 -0.02 -8.90 21.04
CA GLY A 206 -0.93 -9.67 20.21
C GLY A 206 -0.25 -10.81 19.47
N GLY A 207 -1.02 -11.88 19.22
CA GLY A 207 -0.57 -12.98 18.38
C GLY A 207 -0.51 -12.61 16.90
N THR A 208 0.05 -13.51 16.11
CA THR A 208 0.17 -13.38 14.65
C THR A 208 -0.36 -14.65 13.97
N THR A 209 -0.33 -14.67 12.63
CA THR A 209 -0.66 -15.88 11.86
C THR A 209 0.25 -17.07 12.19
N LEU A 210 1.50 -16.80 12.61
CA LEU A 210 2.51 -17.83 12.90
C LEU A 210 2.63 -18.11 14.39
N LEU A 211 2.51 -17.09 15.25
CA LEU A 211 2.83 -17.18 16.66
C LEU A 211 1.62 -16.87 17.54
N ALA A 212 1.31 -17.78 18.46
CA ALA A 212 0.32 -17.56 19.50
C ALA A 212 0.96 -17.64 20.88
N GLU A 213 0.36 -16.96 21.85
CA GLU A 213 0.69 -17.07 23.26
C GLU A 213 0.55 -18.52 23.73
N GLN A 214 1.52 -18.96 24.54
CA GLN A 214 1.43 -20.22 25.26
C GLN A 214 0.54 -20.03 26.50
N PRO A 215 -0.63 -20.69 26.61
CA PRO A 215 -1.60 -20.38 27.68
C PRO A 215 -1.08 -20.62 29.10
N SER A 216 -0.12 -21.55 29.26
CA SER A 216 0.51 -21.84 30.56
C SER A 216 1.61 -20.85 30.95
N ASP A 217 1.99 -19.94 30.04
CA ASP A 217 2.95 -18.85 30.28
C ASP A 217 2.49 -17.60 29.52
N PRO A 218 1.43 -16.92 30.01
CA PRO A 218 0.85 -15.78 29.34
C PRO A 218 1.84 -14.62 29.23
N TRP A 219 1.75 -13.86 28.15
CA TRP A 219 2.61 -12.72 27.90
C TRP A 219 2.30 -11.58 28.88
N PRO A 220 3.31 -10.75 29.21
CA PRO A 220 3.11 -9.57 30.05
C PRO A 220 2.05 -8.61 29.49
N ARG A 221 1.29 -8.00 30.41
CA ARG A 221 0.26 -6.98 30.14
C ARG A 221 0.55 -5.74 30.98
N ASP A 222 0.03 -4.59 30.54
CA ASP A 222 0.12 -3.31 31.24
C ASP A 222 1.56 -2.92 31.63
N VAL A 223 2.49 -3.15 30.69
CA VAL A 223 3.92 -3.00 30.91
C VAL A 223 4.31 -1.53 30.71
N ALA A 224 4.37 -0.78 31.81
CA ALA A 224 4.74 0.64 31.82
C ALA A 224 6.25 0.86 31.61
N ILE A 225 6.59 1.76 30.70
CA ILE A 225 7.95 2.16 30.31
C ILE A 225 8.10 3.66 30.57
N ALA A 226 8.92 3.99 31.56
CA ALA A 226 9.30 5.38 31.83
C ALA A 226 10.59 5.74 31.09
N ALA A 227 10.70 7.01 30.69
CA ALA A 227 11.93 7.61 30.22
C ALA A 227 13.08 7.38 31.23
N ALA A 228 14.31 7.21 30.71
CA ALA A 228 15.53 7.02 31.51
C ALA A 228 15.53 5.82 32.49
N ALA A 229 14.54 4.93 32.45
CA ALA A 229 14.59 3.66 33.16
C ALA A 229 15.65 2.71 32.56
N ASP A 230 16.00 1.66 33.29
CA ASP A 230 16.90 0.63 32.79
C ASP A 230 16.27 -0.16 31.64
N ALA A 231 17.13 -0.62 30.72
CA ALA A 231 16.71 -1.53 29.67
C ALA A 231 16.20 -2.84 30.27
N ARG A 232 15.18 -3.44 29.63
CA ARG A 232 14.62 -4.73 30.07
C ARG A 232 14.25 -5.61 28.89
N VAL A 233 14.13 -6.90 29.18
CA VAL A 233 13.78 -7.92 28.20
C VAL A 233 12.51 -8.63 28.67
N LEU A 234 11.50 -8.69 27.81
CA LEU A 234 10.31 -9.53 28.03
C LEU A 234 10.48 -10.83 27.26
N SER A 235 10.36 -11.95 27.95
CA SER A 235 10.33 -13.28 27.34
C SER A 235 8.90 -13.64 26.96
N LEU A 236 8.67 -13.83 25.66
CA LEU A 236 7.37 -14.19 25.10
C LEU A 236 7.40 -15.66 24.75
N ARG A 237 6.78 -16.53 25.56
CA ARG A 237 6.67 -17.94 25.21
C ARG A 237 5.59 -18.14 24.15
N VAL A 238 6.00 -18.71 23.03
CA VAL A 238 5.18 -18.84 21.84
C VAL A 238 4.97 -20.31 21.48
N ARG A 239 3.87 -20.56 20.79
CA ARG A 239 3.56 -21.80 20.06
C ARG A 239 3.10 -21.45 18.64
N PRO A 240 3.06 -22.40 17.69
CA PRO A 240 2.39 -22.17 16.42
C PRO A 240 0.94 -21.75 16.64
N ALA A 241 0.53 -20.65 15.99
CA ALA A 241 -0.85 -20.20 15.99
C ALA A 241 -1.73 -21.09 15.10
N ARG A 242 -1.15 -21.54 13.97
CA ARG A 242 -1.79 -22.37 12.95
C ARG A 242 -0.77 -23.35 12.38
N CYS A 243 -1.25 -24.52 11.96
CA CYS A 243 -0.43 -25.56 11.34
C CYS A 243 -0.88 -25.95 9.94
N ASP A 244 -1.81 -25.20 9.31
CA ASP A 244 -2.14 -25.47 7.91
C ASP A 244 -1.01 -24.99 6.98
N PRO A 245 -0.53 -25.83 6.04
CA PRO A 245 0.63 -25.51 5.20
C PRO A 245 0.48 -24.22 4.39
N HIS A 246 -0.75 -23.91 3.95
CA HIS A 246 -1.04 -22.69 3.19
C HIS A 246 -0.78 -21.43 4.02
N ALA A 247 -1.21 -21.38 5.28
CA ALA A 247 -0.97 -20.24 6.15
C ALA A 247 0.52 -20.00 6.42
N VAL A 248 1.33 -21.06 6.50
CA VAL A 248 2.78 -20.95 6.76
C VAL A 248 3.53 -20.52 5.49
N ALA A 249 3.24 -21.17 4.36
CA ALA A 249 3.95 -20.93 3.10
C ALA A 249 3.64 -19.54 2.51
N GLU A 250 2.39 -19.09 2.63
CA GLU A 250 1.94 -17.80 2.10
C GLU A 250 1.89 -16.71 3.17
N ASP A 251 2.64 -16.83 4.27
CA ASP A 251 2.71 -15.77 5.27
C ASP A 251 3.59 -14.58 4.83
N LYS A 252 3.10 -13.38 5.13
CA LYS A 252 3.73 -12.09 4.80
C LYS A 252 4.01 -11.24 6.04
N VAL A 253 3.26 -11.47 7.12
CA VAL A 253 3.14 -10.55 8.27
C VAL A 253 3.16 -11.27 9.61
N GLY A 254 3.25 -12.59 9.62
CA GLY A 254 3.23 -13.43 10.81
C GLY A 254 4.46 -13.25 11.71
N THR A 255 5.48 -12.55 11.24
CA THR A 255 6.65 -12.15 12.06
C THR A 255 6.65 -10.66 12.41
N LEU A 256 5.52 -9.97 12.24
CA LEU A 256 5.29 -8.62 12.77
C LEU A 256 4.51 -8.76 14.07
N VAL A 257 5.16 -8.58 15.22
CA VAL A 257 4.51 -8.71 16.53
C VAL A 257 3.78 -7.41 16.86
N PRO A 258 2.44 -7.40 16.97
CA PRO A 258 1.70 -6.20 17.35
C PRO A 258 1.74 -5.98 18.87
N LEU A 259 2.11 -4.77 19.27
CA LEU A 259 1.99 -4.28 20.64
C LEU A 259 0.86 -3.25 20.67
N ASN A 260 -0.20 -3.50 21.42
CA ASN A 260 -1.18 -2.46 21.71
C ASN A 260 -0.59 -1.56 22.78
N VAL A 261 -0.42 -0.29 22.45
CA VAL A 261 0.27 0.68 23.28
C VAL A 261 -0.56 1.93 23.51
N ALA A 262 -0.32 2.56 24.66
CA ALA A 262 -0.84 3.87 25.02
C ALA A 262 0.31 4.83 25.35
N ILE A 263 0.24 6.05 24.83
CA ILE A 263 1.19 7.12 25.11
C ILE A 263 0.49 8.47 25.07
N GLY A 264 0.48 9.17 26.22
CA GLY A 264 -0.27 10.42 26.35
C GLY A 264 -1.76 10.21 26.04
N ASN A 265 -2.25 10.88 25.00
CA ASN A 265 -3.64 10.76 24.51
C ASN A 265 -3.78 9.84 23.28
N ARG A 266 -2.71 9.18 22.84
CA ARG A 266 -2.72 8.29 21.67
C ARG A 266 -2.68 6.84 22.11
N GLN A 267 -3.48 6.02 21.43
CA GLN A 267 -3.49 4.57 21.58
C GLN A 267 -3.49 3.91 20.20
N GLY A 268 -2.90 2.72 20.09
CA GLY A 268 -2.94 1.93 18.86
C GLY A 268 -1.94 0.79 18.84
N ALA A 269 -1.80 0.15 17.67
CA ALA A 269 -0.91 -0.99 17.50
C ALA A 269 0.46 -0.55 16.94
N LEU A 270 1.52 -0.76 17.72
CA LEU A 270 2.90 -0.70 17.25
C LEU A 270 3.31 -2.07 16.70
N LYS A 271 3.62 -2.15 15.40
CA LYS A 271 4.05 -3.40 14.75
C LYS A 271 5.57 -3.52 14.84
N VAL A 272 6.07 -4.45 15.64
CA VAL A 272 7.52 -4.68 15.81
C VAL A 272 7.96 -5.80 14.86
N PRO A 273 8.76 -5.51 13.82
CA PRO A 273 9.21 -6.52 12.88
C PRO A 273 10.29 -7.41 13.50
N ALA A 274 10.21 -8.72 13.25
CA ALA A 274 11.33 -9.62 13.48
C ALA A 274 12.47 -9.29 12.51
N PRO A 275 13.74 -9.21 12.97
CA PRO A 275 14.88 -9.14 12.07
C PRO A 275 14.95 -10.39 11.18
N ALA A 276 15.68 -10.30 10.06
CA ALA A 276 15.72 -11.36 9.05
C ALA A 276 16.08 -12.75 9.63
N ASP A 277 17.06 -12.79 10.55
CA ASP A 277 17.48 -14.03 11.22
C ASP A 277 16.37 -14.64 12.07
N LEU A 278 15.71 -13.83 12.91
CA LEU A 278 14.59 -14.29 13.73
C LEU A 278 13.42 -14.74 12.83
N ARG A 279 13.14 -14.01 11.74
CA ARG A 279 12.08 -14.36 10.80
C ARG A 279 12.28 -15.76 10.23
N GLY A 280 13.49 -16.08 9.75
CA GLY A 280 13.83 -17.43 9.28
C GLY A 280 13.63 -18.49 10.36
N ARG A 281 14.16 -18.24 11.57
CA ARG A 281 14.03 -19.16 12.72
C ARG A 281 12.58 -19.41 13.12
N ILE A 282 11.71 -18.40 13.07
CA ILE A 282 10.28 -18.54 13.35
C ILE A 282 9.63 -19.47 12.32
N HIS A 283 9.93 -19.30 11.03
CA HIS A 283 9.39 -20.20 9.99
C HIS A 283 9.87 -21.64 10.18
N ASP A 284 11.16 -21.84 10.48
CA ASP A 284 11.72 -23.17 10.73
C ASP A 284 11.05 -23.82 11.96
N PHE A 285 10.92 -23.07 13.05
CA PHE A 285 10.25 -23.53 14.27
C PHE A 285 8.80 -23.94 14.00
N VAL A 286 8.00 -23.08 13.36
CA VAL A 286 6.60 -23.37 13.07
C VAL A 286 6.47 -24.59 12.16
N THR A 287 7.31 -24.70 11.14
CA THR A 287 7.32 -25.86 10.24
C THR A 287 7.66 -27.16 10.98
N ALA A 288 8.69 -27.14 11.81
CA ALA A 288 9.11 -28.31 12.59
C ALA A 288 8.05 -28.71 13.63
N ALA A 289 7.55 -27.75 14.40
CA ALA A 289 6.55 -27.99 15.44
C ALA A 289 5.24 -28.55 14.87
N CYS A 290 4.81 -28.07 13.69
CA CYS A 290 3.58 -28.53 13.03
C CYS A 290 3.71 -29.86 12.28
N SER A 291 4.92 -30.28 11.91
CA SER A 291 5.15 -31.58 11.27
C SER A 291 5.32 -32.73 12.26
N ALA A 292 5.65 -32.43 13.52
CA ALA A 292 5.76 -33.39 14.61
C ALA A 292 4.43 -33.64 15.37
N GLY A 293 3.35 -32.96 14.95
CA GLY A 293 2.02 -32.99 15.58
C GLY A 293 1.08 -34.05 15.05
#